data_AF-Q5EB88-F1
#
_entry.id   AF-Q5EB88-F1
#
_cell.length_a   1.000
_cell.length_b   1.000
_cell.length_c   1.000
_cell.angle_alpha   90.00
_cell.angle_beta   90.00
_cell.angle_gamma   90.00
#
_symmetry.space_group_name_H-M   'P 1'
#
loop_
_entity.id
_entity.type
_entity.pdbx_description
1 polymer ?
#
loop_
_entity_poly.entity_id
_entity_poly.type
_entity_poly.pdbx_seq_one_letter_code
_entity_poly.pdbx_strand_id
1 'polypeptide(L)'
;EKFIDDMEDVLCPDPQIVCPELPCQTELYVAQCTQRPVDIVFLLDGSERLGEQNFYKARRFVEEVSRRLTLARRDDDPLNARMALLQYGSQNQQQVAFPLTYNVTTIHEALERTTYLNSFSHVGTGIVHAINNVVRGARGGARRHAELSFVFLTDGVTGNDSLEESVHSMRKQNVVPTVVAVGGDVDMDVLTKISLGDRAAIFREKDFDSLAQPSFFDRFIRWIC
;
A
#
# COMPACT_ATOMS: atom_id res chain seq x y z
N GLU A 1 0.73 -70.71 -3.63
CA GLU A 1 0.31 -69.30 -3.77
C GLU A 1 0.76 -68.45 -2.58
N LYS A 2 0.49 -68.81 -1.31
CA LYS A 2 0.98 -68.04 -0.13
C LYS A 2 2.49 -67.73 -0.05
N PHE A 3 3.36 -68.57 -0.60
CA PHE A 3 4.82 -68.37 -0.48
C PHE A 3 5.37 -67.28 -1.40
N ILE A 4 4.65 -66.95 -2.48
CA ILE A 4 5.09 -65.92 -3.44
C ILE A 4 4.65 -64.54 -2.96
N ASP A 5 3.41 -64.42 -2.44
CA ASP A 5 2.89 -63.17 -1.89
C ASP A 5 3.71 -62.70 -0.67
N ASP A 6 4.07 -63.61 0.25
CA ASP A 6 4.89 -63.26 1.43
C ASP A 6 6.31 -62.79 1.07
N MET A 7 6.82 -63.11 -0.14
CA MET A 7 8.15 -62.70 -0.59
C MET A 7 8.15 -61.30 -1.21
N GLU A 8 7.00 -60.85 -1.74
CA GLU A 8 6.82 -59.51 -2.29
C GLU A 8 6.90 -58.44 -1.18
N ASP A 9 6.26 -58.70 -0.03
CA ASP A 9 6.26 -57.80 1.13
C ASP A 9 7.64 -57.66 1.79
N VAL A 10 8.50 -58.69 1.71
CA VAL A 10 9.86 -58.67 2.28
C VAL A 10 10.85 -57.96 1.36
N LEU A 11 10.67 -58.06 0.05
CA LEU A 11 11.59 -57.48 -0.94
C LEU A 11 11.22 -56.03 -1.29
N CYS A 12 9.94 -55.67 -1.18
CA CYS A 12 9.41 -54.35 -1.54
C CYS A 12 8.45 -53.84 -0.46
N PRO A 13 8.93 -53.50 0.76
CA PRO A 13 8.07 -52.91 1.78
C PRO A 13 7.48 -51.60 1.25
N ASP A 14 6.20 -51.34 1.55
CA ASP A 14 5.54 -50.10 1.18
C ASP A 14 6.36 -48.89 1.67
N PRO A 15 6.54 -47.86 0.82
CA PRO A 15 7.33 -46.69 1.19
C PRO A 15 6.67 -46.00 2.38
N GLN A 16 7.35 -46.01 3.53
CA GLN A 16 6.93 -45.23 4.67
C GLN A 16 7.04 -43.75 4.34
N ILE A 17 5.89 -43.08 4.19
CA ILE A 17 5.83 -41.63 4.03
C ILE A 17 6.13 -41.01 5.40
N VAL A 18 7.41 -40.77 5.67
CA VAL A 18 7.83 -39.99 6.82
C VAL A 18 7.66 -38.52 6.45
N CYS A 19 6.58 -37.90 6.94
CA CYS A 19 6.45 -36.46 6.88
C CYS A 19 7.60 -35.84 7.68
N PRO A 20 8.42 -34.94 7.10
CA PRO A 20 9.43 -34.25 7.88
C PRO A 20 8.74 -33.47 8.99
N GLU A 21 9.23 -33.59 10.22
CA GLU A 21 8.85 -32.66 11.28
C GLU A 21 9.35 -31.27 10.88
N LEU A 22 8.45 -30.49 10.28
CA LEU A 22 8.69 -29.09 10.01
C LEU A 22 8.72 -28.39 11.38
N PRO A 23 9.87 -27.83 11.80
CA PRO A 23 9.90 -27.07 13.04
C PRO A 23 8.87 -25.95 12.93
N CYS A 24 8.05 -25.75 13.97
CA CYS A 24 7.24 -24.55 14.07
C CYS A 24 8.19 -23.35 14.07
N GLN A 25 8.34 -22.70 12.92
CA GLN A 25 9.02 -21.42 12.83
C GLN A 25 8.16 -20.42 13.59
N THR A 26 8.54 -20.15 14.84
CA THR A 26 7.92 -19.15 15.74
C THR A 26 8.16 -17.72 15.29
N GLU A 27 8.93 -17.51 14.23
CA GLU A 27 8.89 -16.29 13.46
C GLU A 27 8.11 -16.61 12.20
N LEU A 28 6.98 -15.93 12.02
CA LEU A 28 6.35 -15.81 10.71
C LEU A 28 7.47 -15.44 9.74
N TYR A 29 7.92 -16.40 8.93
CA TYR A 29 8.70 -16.12 7.74
C TYR A 29 7.72 -15.44 6.79
N VAL A 30 7.40 -14.17 7.10
CA VAL A 30 6.70 -13.27 6.20
C VAL A 30 7.61 -13.27 5.00
N ALA A 31 7.17 -13.95 3.93
CA ALA A 31 7.87 -13.96 2.65
C ALA A 31 8.35 -12.52 2.42
N GLN A 32 9.66 -12.35 2.16
CA GLN A 32 10.24 -11.02 1.97
C GLN A 32 9.31 -10.24 1.06
N CYS A 33 8.66 -9.22 1.64
CA CYS A 33 7.85 -8.30 0.87
C CYS A 33 8.75 -7.80 -0.25
N THR A 34 8.29 -8.03 -1.48
CA THR A 34 8.88 -7.70 -2.77
C THR A 34 9.80 -8.78 -3.39
N GLN A 35 9.16 -9.74 -4.06
CA GLN A 35 9.73 -10.45 -5.21
C GLN A 35 9.21 -9.89 -6.55
N ARG A 36 8.63 -8.68 -6.51
CA ARG A 36 8.06 -7.98 -7.66
C ARG A 36 8.24 -6.45 -7.50
N PRO A 37 8.47 -5.71 -8.58
CA PRO A 37 8.69 -4.28 -8.49
C PRO A 37 7.33 -3.57 -8.29
N VAL A 38 7.24 -2.74 -7.24
CA VAL A 38 6.03 -1.95 -6.91
C VAL A 38 6.40 -0.49 -6.67
N ASP A 39 5.69 0.43 -7.30
CA ASP A 39 5.77 1.86 -7.02
C ASP A 39 4.52 2.28 -6.23
N ILE A 40 4.70 2.63 -4.97
CA ILE A 40 3.63 2.99 -4.05
C ILE A 40 3.55 4.50 -3.93
N VAL A 41 2.38 5.07 -4.23
CA VAL A 41 2.10 6.50 -4.06
C VAL A 41 1.06 6.66 -2.95
N PHE A 42 1.48 7.21 -1.82
CA PHE A 42 0.57 7.57 -0.74
C PHE A 42 -0.09 8.91 -1.09
N LEU A 43 -1.43 8.92 -1.07
CA LEU A 43 -2.25 10.12 -1.13
C LEU A 43 -2.81 10.36 0.28
N LEU A 44 -2.22 11.30 1.00
CA LEU A 44 -2.59 11.64 2.36
C LEU A 44 -3.54 12.84 2.38
N ASP A 45 -4.69 12.67 3.02
CA ASP A 45 -5.69 13.71 3.20
C ASP A 45 -5.18 14.79 4.17
N GLY A 46 -5.02 16.02 3.68
CA GLY A 46 -4.58 17.18 4.44
C GLY A 46 -5.73 18.05 4.95
N SER A 47 -6.93 17.49 5.04
CA SER A 47 -8.12 18.27 5.39
C SER A 47 -8.29 18.56 6.87
N GLU A 48 -8.99 19.67 7.16
CA GLU A 48 -9.43 20.08 8.50
C GLU A 48 -10.14 18.95 9.25
N ARG A 49 -11.00 18.20 8.54
CA ARG A 49 -11.81 17.13 9.11
C ARG A 49 -10.97 15.96 9.64
N LEU A 50 -9.89 15.62 8.94
CA LEU A 50 -8.92 14.63 9.41
C LEU A 50 -8.20 15.13 10.67
N GLY A 51 -7.75 16.39 10.65
CA GLY A 51 -7.15 17.08 11.79
C GLY A 51 -5.65 16.80 11.99
N GLU A 52 -4.92 17.78 12.51
CA GLU A 52 -3.44 17.76 12.59
C GLU A 52 -2.87 16.53 13.33
N GLN A 53 -3.48 16.14 14.46
CA GLN A 53 -2.99 15.00 15.23
C GLN A 53 -3.07 13.68 14.46
N ASN A 54 -4.18 13.46 13.75
CA ASN A 54 -4.37 12.27 12.93
C ASN A 54 -3.48 12.30 11.69
N PHE A 55 -3.25 13.50 11.14
CA PHE A 55 -2.32 13.69 10.03
C PHE A 55 -0.92 13.21 10.40
N TYR A 56 -0.43 13.57 11.60
CA TYR A 56 0.87 13.08 12.08
C TYR A 56 0.88 11.57 12.34
N LYS A 57 -0.22 10.97 12.79
CA LYS A 57 -0.32 9.51 12.93
C LYS A 57 -0.28 8.80 11.57
N ALA A 58 -0.99 9.32 10.58
CA ALA A 58 -0.96 8.81 9.21
C ALA A 58 0.45 8.94 8.59
N ARG A 59 1.14 10.07 8.85
CA ARG A 59 2.54 10.28 8.46
C ARG A 59 3.48 9.24 9.07
N ARG A 60 3.33 8.97 10.38
CA ARG A 60 4.08 7.91 11.07
C ARG A 60 3.81 6.53 10.49
N PHE A 61 2.56 6.25 10.13
CA PHE A 61 2.22 5.00 9.44
C PHE A 61 2.99 4.84 8.13
N VAL A 62 3.08 5.89 7.30
CA VAL A 62 3.90 5.87 6.06
C VAL A 62 5.37 5.62 6.37
N GLU A 63 5.90 6.22 7.45
CA GLU A 63 7.26 5.99 7.91
C GLU A 63 7.51 4.52 8.28
N GLU A 64 6.63 3.91 9.07
CA GLU A 64 6.73 2.51 9.47
C GLU A 64 6.62 1.56 8.28
N VAL A 65 5.75 1.87 7.30
CA VAL A 65 5.69 1.11 6.04
C VAL A 65 7.04 1.18 5.31
N SER A 66 7.67 2.36 5.23
CA SER A 66 8.98 2.50 4.58
C SER A 66 10.09 1.70 5.24
N ARG A 67 10.00 1.46 6.56
CA ARG A 67 10.94 0.65 7.33
C ARG A 67 10.67 -0.85 7.17
N ARG A 68 9.42 -1.24 6.99
CA ARG A 68 9.02 -2.66 6.84
C ARG A 68 9.26 -3.20 5.43
N LEU A 69 9.06 -2.38 4.42
CA LEU A 69 9.21 -2.78 3.02
C LEU A 69 10.68 -2.91 2.62
N THR A 70 10.97 -3.91 1.78
CA THR A 70 12.25 -3.97 1.08
C THR A 70 12.24 -2.92 -0.04
N LEU A 71 12.90 -1.79 0.19
CA LEU A 71 13.02 -0.73 -0.81
C LEU A 71 14.07 -1.09 -1.87
N ALA A 72 13.88 -0.50 -3.05
CA ALA A 72 14.76 -0.67 -4.20
C ALA A 72 16.19 -0.21 -3.91
N ARG A 73 17.15 -0.79 -4.64
CA ARG A 73 18.56 -0.39 -4.55
C ARG A 73 18.98 0.59 -5.64
N ARG A 74 18.13 0.75 -6.66
CA ARG A 74 18.31 1.61 -7.83
C ARG A 74 16.96 1.91 -8.49
N ASP A 75 16.93 2.87 -9.40
CA ASP A 75 15.68 3.34 -10.02
C ASP A 75 14.94 2.27 -10.84
N ASP A 76 15.65 1.32 -11.44
CA ASP A 76 15.14 0.24 -12.29
C ASP A 76 15.21 -1.14 -11.62
N ASP A 77 15.20 -1.18 -10.28
CA ASP A 77 15.21 -2.42 -9.52
C ASP A 77 14.01 -3.31 -9.93
N PRO A 78 14.22 -4.58 -10.33
CA PRO A 78 13.14 -5.42 -10.84
C PRO A 78 12.37 -6.15 -9.74
N LEU A 79 12.75 -6.00 -8.47
CA LEU A 79 12.23 -6.85 -7.38
C LEU A 79 11.62 -6.06 -6.24
N ASN A 80 12.01 -4.79 -6.05
CA ASN A 80 11.77 -4.08 -4.80
C ASN A 80 10.91 -2.81 -4.95
N ALA A 81 10.42 -2.31 -3.81
CA ALA A 81 9.48 -1.19 -3.76
C ALA A 81 10.15 0.20 -3.88
N ARG A 82 9.43 1.18 -4.43
CA ARG A 82 9.70 2.61 -4.25
C ARG A 82 8.46 3.29 -3.71
N MET A 83 8.63 4.38 -2.97
CA MET A 83 7.54 5.08 -2.33
C MET A 83 7.55 6.57 -2.67
N ALA A 84 6.36 7.16 -2.77
CA ALA A 84 6.13 8.59 -2.86
C ALA A 84 5.03 9.00 -1.87
N LEU A 85 5.05 10.25 -1.43
CA LEU A 85 3.97 10.82 -0.64
C LEU A 85 3.50 12.14 -1.26
N LEU A 86 2.22 12.21 -1.53
CA LEU A 86 1.49 13.40 -1.90
C LEU A 86 0.44 13.69 -0.83
N GLN A 87 0.44 14.90 -0.32
CA GLN A 87 -0.66 15.41 0.50
C GLN A 87 -1.63 16.16 -0.40
N TYR A 88 -2.92 15.85 -0.28
CA TYR A 88 -3.97 16.54 -1.02
C TYR A 88 -4.88 17.34 -0.10
N GLY A 89 -5.29 18.52 -0.57
CA GLY A 89 -6.27 19.38 0.09
C GLY A 89 -7.31 19.87 -0.92
N SER A 90 -7.62 21.16 -0.87
CA SER A 90 -8.53 21.81 -1.82
C SER A 90 -8.06 21.69 -3.27
N GLN A 91 -8.92 22.05 -4.23
CA GLN A 91 -8.69 21.85 -5.66
C GLN A 91 -7.29 22.29 -6.17
N ASN A 92 -6.73 23.36 -5.59
CA ASN A 92 -5.42 23.90 -5.97
C ASN A 92 -4.31 23.71 -4.91
N GLN A 93 -4.58 22.98 -3.82
CA GLN A 93 -3.63 22.78 -2.72
C GLN A 93 -3.19 21.31 -2.68
N GLN A 94 -2.19 21.01 -3.50
CA GLN A 94 -1.59 19.69 -3.63
C GLN A 94 -0.09 19.81 -3.38
N GLN A 95 0.48 18.98 -2.51
CA GLN A 95 1.88 19.04 -2.15
C GLN A 95 2.53 17.66 -2.25
N VAL A 96 3.50 17.53 -3.15
CA VAL A 96 4.38 16.34 -3.18
C VAL A 96 5.41 16.51 -2.07
N ALA A 97 5.28 15.72 -1.00
CA ALA A 97 6.25 15.72 0.09
C ALA A 97 7.58 15.12 -0.36
N PHE A 98 7.52 13.99 -1.07
CA PHE A 98 8.65 13.41 -1.79
C PHE A 98 8.18 12.62 -3.02
N PRO A 99 8.91 12.69 -4.15
CA PRO A 99 8.62 11.89 -5.34
C PRO A 99 8.99 10.42 -5.10
N LEU A 100 8.75 9.56 -6.09
CA LEU A 100 9.12 8.14 -6.02
C LEU A 100 10.62 8.00 -5.73
N THR A 101 10.92 7.40 -4.58
CA THR A 101 12.29 7.19 -4.09
C THR A 101 12.37 5.88 -3.32
N TYR A 102 13.60 5.38 -3.19
CA TYR A 102 13.97 4.25 -2.35
C TYR A 102 14.92 4.65 -1.21
N ASN A 103 15.26 5.95 -1.13
CA ASN A 103 16.18 6.46 -0.13
C ASN A 103 15.42 6.73 1.18
N VAL A 104 15.62 5.85 2.16
CA VAL A 104 15.01 5.94 3.50
C VAL A 104 15.30 7.27 4.19
N THR A 105 16.52 7.81 4.05
CA THR A 105 16.89 9.11 4.63
C THR A 105 16.07 10.24 4.00
N THR A 106 15.92 10.22 2.67
CA THR A 106 15.07 11.20 1.97
C THR A 106 13.62 11.11 2.42
N ILE A 107 13.08 9.90 2.57
CA ILE A 107 11.72 9.65 3.05
C ILE A 107 11.55 10.23 4.46
N HIS A 108 12.41 9.83 5.40
CA HIS A 108 12.35 10.29 6.79
C HIS A 108 12.41 11.81 6.90
N GLU A 109 13.40 12.46 6.27
CA GLU A 109 13.52 13.91 6.37
C GLU A 109 12.37 14.66 5.68
N ALA A 110 11.83 14.13 4.58
CA ALA A 110 10.69 14.72 3.91
C ALA A 110 9.41 14.60 4.76
N LEU A 111 9.20 13.45 5.41
CA LEU A 111 8.10 13.27 6.36
C LEU A 111 8.22 14.29 7.50
N GLU A 112 9.38 14.44 8.13
CA GLU A 112 9.58 15.41 9.21
C GLU A 112 9.28 16.86 8.78
N ARG A 113 9.65 17.23 7.55
CA ARG A 113 9.40 18.57 6.99
C ARG A 113 7.98 18.78 6.45
N THR A 114 7.17 17.72 6.33
CA THR A 114 5.82 17.82 5.77
C THR A 114 4.91 18.57 6.73
N THR A 115 4.35 19.69 6.28
CA THR A 115 3.39 20.51 7.02
C THR A 115 1.95 20.08 6.73
N TYR A 116 1.10 20.09 7.74
CA TYR A 116 -0.33 19.85 7.60
C TYR A 116 -1.02 21.02 6.87
N LEU A 117 -1.81 20.73 5.83
CA LEU A 117 -2.44 21.75 4.98
C LEU A 117 -3.60 22.49 5.66
N ASN A 118 -4.33 21.86 6.56
CA ASN A 118 -5.56 22.38 7.16
C ASN A 118 -6.54 22.93 6.11
N SER A 119 -6.89 22.09 5.14
CA SER A 119 -7.65 22.49 3.94
C SER A 119 -9.00 21.75 3.81
N PHE A 120 -9.70 21.94 2.70
CA PHE A 120 -10.78 21.04 2.27
C PHE A 120 -10.19 19.75 1.68
N SER A 121 -11.00 18.70 1.54
CA SER A 121 -10.59 17.43 0.94
C SER A 121 -11.15 17.32 -0.48
N HIS A 122 -10.29 17.30 -1.51
CA HIS A 122 -10.69 17.01 -2.90
C HIS A 122 -9.79 15.92 -3.50
N VAL A 123 -10.23 14.67 -3.38
CA VAL A 123 -9.42 13.51 -3.80
C VAL A 123 -9.19 13.46 -5.31
N GLY A 124 -10.16 13.91 -6.12
CA GLY A 124 -10.07 13.88 -7.58
C GLY A 124 -8.89 14.71 -8.10
N THR A 125 -8.77 15.95 -7.63
CA THR A 125 -7.64 16.82 -7.98
C THR A 125 -6.31 16.26 -7.46
N GLY A 126 -6.31 15.62 -6.29
CA GLY A 126 -5.14 14.93 -5.75
C GLY A 126 -4.67 13.78 -6.63
N ILE A 127 -5.58 12.94 -7.13
CA ILE A 127 -5.29 11.84 -8.06
C ILE A 127 -4.66 12.37 -9.35
N VAL A 128 -5.27 13.39 -9.97
CA VAL A 128 -4.75 13.97 -11.21
C VAL A 128 -3.37 14.59 -10.99
N HIS A 129 -3.16 15.26 -9.86
CA HIS A 129 -1.87 15.84 -9.49
C HIS A 129 -0.80 14.77 -9.28
N ALA A 130 -1.13 13.65 -8.61
CA ALA A 130 -0.24 12.51 -8.43
C ALA A 130 0.19 11.91 -9.77
N ILE A 131 -0.76 11.71 -10.69
CA ILE A 131 -0.46 11.17 -12.02
C ILE A 131 0.49 12.10 -12.78
N ASN A 132 0.25 13.41 -12.76
CA ASN A 132 1.04 14.35 -13.55
C ASN A 132 2.45 14.60 -12.96
N ASN A 133 2.57 14.68 -11.64
CA ASN A 133 3.81 15.12 -10.98
C ASN A 133 4.65 13.97 -10.40
N VAL A 134 4.01 12.86 -10.00
CA VAL A 134 4.71 11.70 -9.42
C VAL A 134 4.86 10.60 -10.47
N VAL A 135 3.75 10.16 -11.07
CA VAL A 135 3.76 9.01 -12.01
C VAL A 135 4.46 9.38 -13.32
N ARG A 136 4.12 10.53 -13.91
CA ARG A 136 4.68 11.02 -15.18
C ARG A 136 5.87 11.95 -15.01
N GLY A 137 6.40 12.09 -13.80
CA GLY A 137 7.52 12.98 -13.49
C GLY A 137 8.73 12.73 -14.40
N ALA A 138 9.28 13.78 -14.99
CA ALA A 138 10.35 13.71 -16.00
C ALA A 138 11.67 13.10 -15.48
N ARG A 139 11.87 13.10 -14.15
CA ARG A 139 13.03 12.49 -13.47
C ARG A 139 12.53 11.59 -12.36
N GLY A 140 12.47 10.28 -12.60
CA GLY A 140 12.07 9.30 -11.58
C GLY A 140 10.57 9.02 -11.50
N GLY A 141 9.83 9.12 -12.60
CA GLY A 141 8.44 8.66 -12.68
C GLY A 141 8.27 7.15 -12.45
N ALA A 142 7.03 6.69 -12.55
CA ALA A 142 6.69 5.29 -12.32
C ALA A 142 7.39 4.34 -13.33
N ARG A 143 7.92 3.24 -12.81
CA ARG A 143 8.53 2.15 -13.60
C ARG A 143 7.43 1.49 -14.43
N ARG A 144 7.63 1.40 -15.73
CA ARG A 144 6.67 0.74 -16.65
C ARG A 144 6.42 -0.74 -16.35
N HIS A 145 7.40 -1.40 -15.74
CA HIS A 145 7.35 -2.83 -15.41
C HIS A 145 6.95 -3.07 -13.94
N ALA A 146 6.72 -2.01 -13.15
CA ALA A 146 6.28 -2.12 -11.77
C ALA A 146 4.77 -1.96 -11.68
N GLU A 147 4.17 -2.61 -10.68
CA GLU A 147 2.80 -2.28 -10.30
C GLU A 147 2.75 -0.87 -9.71
N LEU A 148 1.77 -0.07 -10.13
CA LEU A 148 1.55 1.27 -9.60
C LEU A 148 0.43 1.21 -8.56
N SER A 149 0.78 1.26 -7.28
CA SER A 149 -0.18 1.20 -6.17
C SER A 149 -0.45 2.60 -5.64
N PHE A 150 -1.73 3.00 -5.56
CA PHE A 150 -2.13 4.25 -4.92
C PHE A 150 -2.75 3.91 -3.56
N VAL A 151 -2.21 4.45 -2.48
CA VAL A 151 -2.72 4.24 -1.12
C VAL A 151 -3.32 5.53 -0.60
N PHE A 152 -4.63 5.59 -0.46
CA PHE A 152 -5.35 6.74 0.07
C PHE A 152 -5.45 6.64 1.58
N LEU A 153 -4.95 7.64 2.30
CA LEU A 153 -5.08 7.77 3.76
C LEU A 153 -6.05 8.92 4.04
N THR A 154 -7.28 8.61 4.45
CA THR A 154 -8.36 9.59 4.60
C THR A 154 -9.23 9.29 5.81
N ASP A 155 -9.99 10.27 6.27
CA ASP A 155 -11.04 10.09 7.27
C ASP A 155 -12.34 9.53 6.66
N GLY A 156 -12.38 9.42 5.32
CA GLY A 156 -13.44 8.77 4.57
C GLY A 156 -14.49 9.71 3.97
N VAL A 157 -14.34 11.02 4.13
CA VAL A 157 -15.25 12.00 3.51
C VAL A 157 -14.45 13.03 2.74
N THR A 158 -14.73 13.13 1.44
CA THR A 158 -13.99 13.98 0.51
C THR A 158 -14.92 14.53 -0.56
N GLY A 159 -14.61 15.72 -1.08
CA GLY A 159 -15.29 16.31 -2.22
C GLY A 159 -15.18 15.38 -3.44
N ASN A 160 -16.31 15.14 -4.10
CA ASN A 160 -16.42 14.21 -5.22
C ASN A 160 -16.39 14.91 -6.60
N ASP A 161 -16.10 16.21 -6.63
CA ASP A 161 -15.90 16.96 -7.86
C ASP A 161 -14.80 16.31 -8.72
N SER A 162 -15.09 16.11 -10.01
CA SER A 162 -14.19 15.46 -10.98
C SER A 162 -13.70 14.06 -10.58
N LEU A 163 -14.35 13.39 -9.62
CA LEU A 163 -13.95 12.05 -9.18
C LEU A 163 -14.03 11.03 -10.30
N GLU A 164 -15.07 11.07 -11.14
CA GLU A 164 -15.23 10.14 -12.27
C GLU A 164 -14.10 10.25 -13.30
N GLU A 165 -13.70 11.47 -13.66
CA GLU A 165 -12.58 11.74 -14.57
C GLU A 165 -11.24 11.27 -13.98
N SER A 166 -11.10 11.44 -12.66
CA SER A 166 -9.92 11.01 -11.91
C SER A 166 -9.83 9.49 -11.84
N VAL A 167 -10.94 8.81 -11.59
CA VAL A 167 -11.10 7.35 -11.66
C VAL A 167 -10.77 6.82 -13.05
N HIS A 168 -11.27 7.47 -14.10
CA HIS A 168 -10.93 7.12 -15.48
C HIS A 168 -9.42 7.26 -15.74
N SER A 169 -8.80 8.32 -15.21
CA SER A 169 -7.37 8.56 -15.31
C SER A 169 -6.54 7.49 -14.58
N MET A 170 -6.98 7.05 -13.40
CA MET A 170 -6.36 5.93 -12.67
C MET A 170 -6.41 4.64 -13.48
N ARG A 171 -7.58 4.28 -14.04
CA ARG A 171 -7.74 3.10 -14.90
C ARG A 171 -6.80 3.17 -16.11
N LYS A 172 -6.67 4.33 -16.75
CA LYS A 172 -5.77 4.52 -17.90
C LYS A 172 -4.29 4.37 -17.54
N GLN A 173 -3.90 4.57 -16.29
CA GLN A 173 -2.52 4.37 -15.82
C GLN A 173 -2.31 2.99 -15.17
N ASN A 174 -3.30 2.09 -15.22
CA ASN A 174 -3.27 0.78 -14.55
C ASN A 174 -2.93 0.88 -13.06
N VAL A 175 -3.46 1.91 -12.39
CA VAL A 175 -3.30 2.09 -10.94
C VAL A 175 -4.08 1.00 -10.21
N VAL A 176 -3.49 0.44 -9.16
CA VAL A 176 -4.12 -0.43 -8.17
C VAL A 176 -4.38 0.38 -6.89
N PRO A 177 -5.61 0.87 -6.67
CA PRO A 177 -5.91 1.72 -5.53
C PRO A 177 -6.25 0.90 -4.29
N THR A 178 -5.76 1.36 -3.14
CA THR A 178 -6.08 0.86 -1.80
C THR A 178 -6.52 2.05 -0.96
N VAL A 179 -7.63 1.91 -0.27
CA VAL A 179 -8.20 2.98 0.57
C VAL A 179 -8.07 2.58 2.02
N VAL A 180 -7.38 3.38 2.82
CA VAL A 180 -7.38 3.29 4.28
C VAL A 180 -8.21 4.45 4.81
N ALA A 181 -9.46 4.13 5.15
CA ALA A 181 -10.41 5.08 5.71
C ALA A 181 -10.49 4.90 7.23
N VAL A 182 -10.24 5.98 7.97
CA VAL A 182 -10.16 5.94 9.42
C VAL A 182 -11.19 6.87 10.04
N GLY A 183 -12.14 6.31 10.77
CA GLY A 183 -13.20 7.07 11.40
C GLY A 183 -14.56 6.39 11.36
N GLY A 184 -15.51 6.96 12.09
CA GLY A 184 -16.86 6.41 12.21
C GLY A 184 -17.79 6.74 11.04
N ASP A 185 -17.60 7.92 10.43
CA ASP A 185 -18.46 8.44 9.38
C ASP A 185 -17.68 8.52 8.06
N VAL A 186 -17.98 7.61 7.14
CA VAL A 186 -17.31 7.45 5.85
C VAL A 186 -18.33 7.39 4.72
N ASP A 187 -18.02 8.03 3.60
CA ASP A 187 -18.82 7.96 2.38
C ASP A 187 -18.43 6.73 1.57
N MET A 188 -19.10 5.61 1.81
CA MET A 188 -18.81 4.33 1.15
C MET A 188 -18.98 4.37 -0.37
N ASP A 189 -19.84 5.25 -0.90
CA ASP A 189 -20.02 5.37 -2.35
C ASP A 189 -18.79 6.01 -2.98
N VAL A 190 -18.25 7.06 -2.35
CA VAL A 190 -16.99 7.69 -2.76
C VAL A 190 -15.82 6.73 -2.61
N LEU A 191 -15.71 6.02 -1.48
CA LEU A 191 -14.61 5.07 -1.27
C LEU A 191 -14.64 3.92 -2.29
N THR A 192 -15.83 3.41 -2.63
CA THR A 192 -15.99 2.36 -3.65
C THR A 192 -15.60 2.85 -5.03
N LYS A 193 -15.84 4.13 -5.36
CA LYS A 193 -15.37 4.72 -6.62
C LYS A 193 -13.85 4.85 -6.65
N ILE A 194 -13.24 5.33 -5.57
CA ILE A 194 -11.77 5.47 -5.46
C ILE A 194 -11.10 4.10 -5.58
N SER A 195 -11.66 3.06 -4.95
CA SER A 195 -11.16 1.68 -5.04
C SER A 195 -11.50 0.97 -6.35
N LEU A 196 -12.01 1.71 -7.36
CA LEU A 196 -12.39 1.20 -8.68
C LEU A 196 -13.47 0.09 -8.65
N GLY A 197 -14.24 0.01 -7.58
CA GLY A 197 -15.27 -0.99 -7.33
C GLY A 197 -14.83 -2.14 -6.43
N ASP A 198 -13.54 -2.26 -6.11
CA ASP A 198 -13.04 -3.33 -5.24
C ASP A 198 -13.24 -2.95 -3.77
N ARG A 199 -14.19 -3.60 -3.11
CA ARG A 199 -14.45 -3.38 -1.68
C ARG A 199 -13.39 -4.02 -0.78
N ALA A 200 -12.68 -5.05 -1.25
CA ALA A 200 -11.61 -5.70 -0.48
C ALA A 200 -10.39 -4.77 -0.33
N ALA A 201 -10.21 -3.84 -1.27
CA ALA A 201 -9.18 -2.81 -1.22
C ALA A 201 -9.49 -1.66 -0.24
N ILE A 202 -10.64 -1.70 0.45
CA ILE A 202 -11.05 -0.67 1.43
C ILE A 202 -10.82 -1.20 2.84
N PHE A 203 -9.79 -0.67 3.49
CA PHE A 203 -9.45 -0.89 4.87
C PHE A 203 -10.13 0.16 5.73
N ARG A 204 -10.95 -0.28 6.68
CA ARG A 204 -11.65 0.60 7.61
C ARG A 204 -11.18 0.38 9.02
N GLU A 205 -10.71 1.43 9.66
CA GLU A 205 -10.29 1.43 11.05
C GLU A 205 -11.03 2.51 11.85
N LYS A 206 -11.14 2.32 13.17
CA LYS A 206 -11.88 3.25 14.04
C LYS A 206 -11.09 4.51 14.35
N ASP A 207 -9.78 4.37 14.49
CA ASP A 207 -8.86 5.41 14.90
C ASP A 207 -7.50 5.23 14.23
N PHE A 208 -6.73 6.31 14.14
CA PHE A 208 -5.42 6.29 13.49
C PHE A 208 -4.37 5.55 14.32
N ASP A 209 -4.63 5.31 15.61
CA ASP A 209 -3.76 4.50 16.47
C ASP A 209 -3.82 3.01 16.07
N SER A 210 -4.96 2.57 15.52
CA SER A 210 -5.16 1.23 14.98
C SER A 210 -4.24 0.94 13.78
N LEU A 211 -3.79 1.97 13.05
CA LEU A 211 -2.84 1.81 11.94
C LEU A 211 -1.46 1.30 12.41
N ALA A 212 -1.10 1.57 13.66
CA ALA A 212 0.14 1.09 14.27
C ALA A 212 -0.01 -0.31 14.89
N GLN A 213 -1.23 -0.85 14.97
CA GLN A 213 -1.45 -2.17 15.54
C GLN A 213 -0.92 -3.26 14.58
N PRO A 214 -0.19 -4.27 15.09
CA PRO A 214 0.37 -5.33 14.25
C PRO A 214 -0.69 -6.06 13.41
N SER A 215 -1.89 -6.26 13.95
CA SER A 215 -2.99 -6.93 13.24
C SER A 215 -3.43 -6.21 11.97
N PHE A 216 -3.53 -4.88 12.02
CA PHE A 216 -3.81 -4.06 10.86
C PHE A 216 -2.60 -4.01 9.94
N PHE A 217 -1.44 -3.67 10.50
CA PHE A 217 -0.23 -3.39 9.76
C PHE A 217 0.22 -4.60 8.94
N ASP A 218 0.27 -5.80 9.54
CA ASP A 218 0.64 -7.02 8.83
C ASP A 218 -0.36 -7.38 7.72
N ARG A 219 -1.65 -7.13 7.93
CA ARG A 219 -2.70 -7.33 6.91
C ARG A 219 -2.52 -6.36 5.74
N PHE A 220 -2.24 -5.09 6.04
CA PHE A 220 -1.97 -4.06 5.02
C PHE A 220 -0.70 -4.39 4.23
N ILE A 221 0.39 -4.75 4.91
CA ILE A 221 1.66 -5.14 4.28
C ILE A 221 1.44 -6.36 3.36
N ARG A 222 0.70 -7.39 3.79
CA ARG A 222 0.37 -8.54 2.94
C ARG A 222 -0.47 -8.19 1.71
N TRP A 223 -1.29 -7.15 1.79
CA TRP A 223 -2.11 -6.70 0.66
C TRP A 223 -1.27 -6.02 -0.42
N ILE A 224 -0.26 -5.24 -0.02
CA ILE A 224 0.58 -4.49 -0.98
C ILE A 224 1.73 -5.32 -1.59
N CYS A 225 2.07 -6.49 -1.06
CA CYS A 225 3.32 -7.23 -1.39
C CYS A 225 3.24 -8.33 -2.47
#